data_AF-A0A0K0D0I7-F1
#
_entry.id   AF-A0A0K0D0I7-F1
#
_cell.length_a   1.000
_cell.length_b   1.000
_cell.length_c   1.000
_cell.angle_alpha   90.00
_cell.angle_beta   90.00
_cell.angle_gamma   90.00
#
_symmetry.space_group_name_H-M   'P 1'
#
loop_
_entity.id
_entity.type
_entity.pdbx_description
1 polymer ?
#
loop_
_entity_poly.entity_id
_entity_poly.type
_entity_poly.pdbx_seq_one_letter_code
_entity_poly.pdbx_strand_id
1 'polypeptide(L)'
;MRLFVLLYLTYSSTYAISLNTYWDENDTVQLSKVLEDVLKTKKDKIASLHYAVSGLKLLNVAPSATSAQEVCEVAKKADLKVLETLYHASALSGDLPGCALSKINEAQVSEIW
;
A
#
# COMPACT_ATOMS: atom_id res chain seq x y z
N MET A 1 -0.31 -28.52 40.65
CA MET A 1 0.39 -28.33 39.36
C MET A 1 -0.48 -27.73 38.26
N ARG A 2 -1.73 -28.18 38.05
CA ARG A 2 -2.60 -27.63 36.98
C ARG A 2 -3.02 -26.16 37.14
N LEU A 3 -3.19 -25.65 38.37
CA LEU A 3 -3.60 -24.26 38.60
C LEU A 3 -2.49 -23.23 38.30
N PHE A 4 -1.23 -23.59 38.55
CA PHE A 4 -0.08 -22.70 38.32
C PHE A 4 0.21 -22.51 36.83
N VAL A 5 -0.04 -23.53 36.00
CA VAL A 5 0.13 -23.45 34.54
C VAL A 5 -0.91 -22.51 33.90
N LEU A 6 -2.13 -22.49 34.42
CA LEU A 6 -3.19 -21.57 33.95
C LEU A 6 -2.88 -20.10 34.29
N LEU A 7 -2.27 -19.83 35.45
CA LEU A 7 -1.90 -18.48 35.87
C LEU A 7 -0.74 -17.88 35.05
N TYR A 8 0.21 -18.73 34.62
CA TYR A 8 1.32 -18.30 33.76
C TYR A 8 0.88 -17.98 32.33
N LEU A 9 -0.10 -18.70 31.79
CA LEU A 9 -0.62 -18.46 30.42
C LEU A 9 -1.38 -17.13 30.29
N THR A 10 -1.96 -16.61 31.37
CA THR A 10 -2.69 -15.33 31.38
C THR A 10 -1.80 -14.12 31.64
N TYR A 11 -0.56 -14.30 32.11
CA TYR A 11 0.34 -13.18 32.41
C TYR A 11 1.07 -12.65 31.17
N SER A 12 1.24 -13.50 30.14
CA SER A 12 1.85 -13.13 28.86
C SER A 12 0.96 -12.28 27.95
N SER A 13 -0.33 -12.07 28.29
CA SER A 13 -1.29 -11.35 27.43
C SER A 13 -1.43 -9.85 27.71
N THR A 14 -0.70 -9.27 28.66
CA THR A 14 -0.90 -7.85 29.06
C THR A 14 0.08 -6.86 28.45
N TYR A 15 1.04 -7.30 27.65
CA TYR A 15 1.90 -6.43 26.85
C TYR A 15 1.52 -6.51 25.38
N ALA A 16 0.25 -6.27 25.07
CA ALA A 16 -0.08 -5.83 23.72
C ALA A 16 0.55 -4.44 23.56
N ILE A 17 1.72 -4.39 22.93
CA ILE A 17 2.27 -3.12 22.44
C ILE A 17 1.24 -2.62 21.42
N SER A 18 0.38 -1.72 21.88
CA SER A 18 -0.56 -1.05 20.99
C SER A 18 0.24 -0.03 20.21
N LEU A 19 0.08 0.01 18.89
CA LEU A 19 0.63 1.12 18.09
C LEU A 19 0.20 2.46 18.71
N ASN A 20 -1.03 2.57 19.22
CA ASN A 20 -1.55 3.78 19.87
C ASN A 20 -0.75 4.25 21.10
N THR A 21 0.17 3.45 21.65
CA THR A 21 1.08 3.89 22.72
C THR A 21 2.22 4.78 22.18
N TYR A 22 2.59 4.62 20.91
CA TYR A 22 3.69 5.34 20.25
C TYR A 22 3.29 6.01 18.93
N TRP A 23 2.02 5.89 18.54
CA TRP A 23 1.46 6.34 17.28
C TRP A 23 0.21 7.15 17.59
N ASP A 24 0.30 8.47 17.40
CA ASP A 24 -0.81 9.38 17.58
C ASP A 24 -1.33 9.95 16.25
N GLU A 25 -2.28 10.88 16.34
CA GLU A 25 -2.85 11.55 15.18
C GLU A 25 -1.79 12.39 14.43
N ASN A 26 -0.87 13.02 15.15
CA ASN A 26 0.20 13.80 14.55
C ASN A 26 1.18 12.89 13.78
N ASP A 27 1.49 11.70 14.28
CA ASP A 27 2.29 10.71 13.55
C ASP A 27 1.60 10.29 12.25
N THR A 28 0.28 10.07 12.30
CA THR A 28 -0.53 9.77 11.12
C THR A 28 -0.46 10.89 10.09
N VAL A 29 -0.57 12.15 10.52
CA VAL A 29 -0.45 13.33 9.65
C VAL A 29 0.95 13.44 9.05
N GLN A 30 2.00 13.21 9.83
CA GLN A 30 3.38 13.27 9.36
C GLN A 30 3.68 12.18 8.34
N LEU A 31 3.31 10.92 8.62
CA LEU A 31 3.50 9.84 7.66
C LEU A 31 2.68 10.07 6.40
N SER A 32 1.42 10.54 6.51
CA SER A 32 0.59 10.85 5.34
C SER A 32 1.24 11.90 4.44
N LYS A 33 1.88 12.93 5.01
CA LYS A 33 2.64 13.94 4.24
C LYS A 33 3.81 13.31 3.48
N VAL A 34 4.59 12.44 4.13
CA VAL A 34 5.71 11.75 3.49
C VAL A 34 5.22 10.90 2.32
N LEU A 35 4.11 10.17 2.49
CA LEU A 35 3.54 9.34 1.42
C LEU A 35 2.98 10.19 0.28
N GLU A 36 2.28 11.29 0.56
CA GLU A 36 1.82 12.26 -0.45
C GLU A 36 2.99 12.89 -1.22
N ASP A 37 4.10 13.19 -0.55
CA ASP A 37 5.30 13.71 -1.21
C ASP A 37 5.94 12.65 -2.13
N VAL A 38 5.88 11.36 -1.78
CA VAL A 38 6.28 10.28 -2.70
C VAL A 38 5.40 10.27 -3.95
N LEU A 39 4.08 10.41 -3.81
CA LEU A 39 3.17 10.47 -4.96
C LEU A 39 3.51 11.62 -5.92
N LYS A 40 3.95 12.76 -5.38
CA LYS A 40 4.30 13.95 -6.16
C LYS A 40 5.70 13.87 -6.79
N THR A 41 6.67 13.30 -6.08
CA THR A 41 8.09 13.41 -6.44
C THR A 41 8.67 12.16 -7.11
N LYS A 42 8.05 10.99 -6.95
CA LYS A 42 8.55 9.69 -7.45
C LYS A 42 7.68 9.12 -8.58
N LYS A 43 7.18 9.98 -9.46
CA LYS A 43 6.24 9.63 -10.53
C LYS A 43 6.76 8.56 -11.51
N ASP A 44 8.07 8.38 -11.60
CA ASP A 44 8.73 7.37 -12.45
C ASP A 44 8.99 6.03 -11.73
N LYS A 45 8.71 5.92 -10.42
CA LYS A 45 8.99 4.74 -9.61
C LYS A 45 7.69 4.05 -9.18
N ILE A 46 7.15 3.19 -10.04
CA ILE A 46 5.85 2.53 -9.80
C ILE A 46 5.78 1.77 -8.47
N ALA A 47 6.89 1.15 -8.03
CA ALA A 47 6.96 0.50 -6.72
C ALA A 47 6.78 1.47 -5.56
N SER A 48 7.46 2.63 -5.62
CA SER A 48 7.31 3.68 -4.60
C SER A 48 5.89 4.24 -4.57
N LEU A 49 5.27 4.41 -5.75
CA LEU A 49 3.87 4.85 -5.84
C LEU A 49 2.90 3.83 -5.25
N HIS A 50 3.07 2.54 -5.57
CA HIS A 50 2.29 1.45 -4.96
C HIS A 50 2.37 1.55 -3.44
N TYR A 51 3.57 1.48 -2.85
CA TYR A 51 3.69 1.46 -1.40
C TYR A 51 3.20 2.75 -0.74
N ALA A 52 3.33 3.90 -1.41
CA ALA A 52 2.77 5.15 -0.91
C ALA A 52 1.23 5.13 -0.88
N VAL A 53 0.59 4.69 -1.96
CA VAL A 53 -0.88 4.57 -2.02
C VAL A 53 -1.40 3.56 -1.01
N SER A 54 -0.81 2.36 -0.93
CA SER A 54 -1.23 1.35 0.05
C SER A 54 -1.00 1.82 1.49
N GLY A 55 0.10 2.54 1.74
CA GLY A 55 0.36 3.18 3.03
C GLY A 55 -0.75 4.16 3.41
N LEU A 56 -1.14 5.06 2.50
CA LEU A 56 -2.23 6.01 2.72
C LEU A 56 -3.56 5.29 2.99
N LYS A 57 -3.85 4.23 2.23
CA LYS A 57 -5.04 3.38 2.45
C LYS A 57 -5.04 2.73 3.84
N LEU A 58 -3.90 2.21 4.31
CA LEU A 58 -3.75 1.63 5.65
C LEU A 58 -3.97 2.66 6.75
N LEU A 59 -3.56 3.92 6.51
CA LEU A 59 -3.82 5.04 7.41
C LEU A 59 -5.26 5.58 7.31
N ASN A 60 -6.10 4.98 6.46
CA ASN A 60 -7.44 5.46 6.15
C ASN A 60 -7.46 6.93 5.65
N VAL A 61 -6.42 7.32 4.90
CA VAL A 61 -6.28 8.64 4.27
C VAL A 61 -6.37 8.47 2.76
N ALA A 62 -7.30 9.18 2.12
CA ALA A 62 -7.39 9.18 0.67
C ALA A 62 -6.33 10.13 0.08
N PRO A 63 -5.59 9.72 -0.96
CA PRO A 63 -4.75 10.64 -1.71
C PRO A 63 -5.59 11.77 -2.31
N SER A 64 -4.96 12.92 -2.57
CA SER A 64 -5.63 13.98 -3.32
C SER A 64 -6.12 13.48 -4.69
N ALA A 65 -7.25 13.99 -5.20
CA ALA A 65 -7.81 13.54 -6.48
C ALA A 65 -6.80 13.71 -7.64
N THR A 66 -6.02 14.80 -7.63
CA THR A 66 -4.95 15.03 -8.59
C THR A 66 -3.84 13.98 -8.46
N SER A 67 -3.31 13.74 -7.26
CA SER A 67 -2.30 12.69 -7.02
C SER A 67 -2.82 11.32 -7.47
N ALA A 68 -4.04 10.97 -7.09
CA ALA A 68 -4.68 9.69 -7.44
C ALA A 68 -4.80 9.51 -8.97
N GLN A 69 -5.23 10.55 -9.68
CA GLN A 69 -5.33 10.52 -11.13
C GLN A 69 -3.95 10.38 -11.79
N GLU A 70 -2.97 11.17 -11.37
CA GLU A 70 -1.61 11.11 -11.92
C GLU A 70 -0.96 9.73 -11.73
N VAL A 71 -1.07 9.16 -10.53
CA VAL A 71 -0.54 7.82 -10.21
C VAL A 71 -1.27 6.75 -11.03
N CYS A 72 -2.59 6.88 -11.19
CA CYS A 72 -3.34 5.96 -12.03
C CYS A 72 -2.88 6.00 -13.50
N GLU A 73 -2.59 7.18 -14.03
CA GLU A 73 -2.06 7.31 -15.39
C GLU A 73 -0.66 6.70 -15.53
N VAL A 74 0.16 6.70 -14.48
CA VAL A 74 1.42 5.95 -14.45
C VAL A 74 1.13 4.44 -14.53
N ALA A 75 0.21 3.93 -13.71
CA ALA A 75 -0.15 2.51 -13.70
C ALA A 75 -0.70 2.04 -15.06
N LYS A 76 -1.52 2.85 -15.74
CA LYS A 76 -2.07 2.54 -17.07
C LYS A 76 -1.03 2.51 -18.19
N LYS A 77 0.07 3.26 -18.05
CA LYS A 77 1.16 3.35 -19.04
C LYS A 77 2.31 2.40 -18.76
N ALA A 78 2.25 1.67 -17.65
CA ALA A 78 3.31 0.78 -17.22
C ALA A 78 3.46 -0.41 -18.20
N ASP A 79 4.70 -0.89 -18.37
CA ASP A 79 4.97 -2.08 -19.17
C ASP A 79 4.52 -3.35 -18.41
N LEU A 80 3.32 -3.81 -18.72
CA LEU A 80 2.70 -4.95 -18.04
C LEU A 80 3.30 -6.31 -18.43
N LYS A 81 4.26 -6.37 -19.37
CA LYS A 81 4.99 -7.61 -19.69
C LYS A 81 6.02 -7.96 -18.63
N VAL A 82 6.45 -6.99 -17.83
CA VAL A 82 7.34 -7.20 -16.69
C VAL A 82 6.49 -7.53 -15.46
N LEU A 83 6.67 -8.73 -14.90
CA LEU A 83 5.86 -9.24 -13.79
C LEU A 83 5.83 -8.31 -12.57
N GLU A 84 6.99 -7.74 -12.22
CA GLU A 84 7.11 -6.77 -11.12
C GLU A 84 6.25 -5.52 -11.40
N THR A 85 6.37 -4.96 -12.60
CA THR A 85 5.58 -3.80 -13.03
C THR A 85 4.08 -4.10 -13.04
N LEU A 86 3.68 -5.27 -13.54
CA LEU A 86 2.29 -5.75 -13.50
C LEU A 86 1.77 -5.79 -12.06
N TYR A 87 2.53 -6.38 -11.14
CA TYR A 87 2.16 -6.46 -9.73
C TYR A 87 1.90 -5.07 -9.13
N HIS A 88 2.82 -4.12 -9.31
CA HIS A 88 2.65 -2.77 -8.78
C HIS A 88 1.50 -2.01 -9.46
N ALA A 89 1.32 -2.14 -10.78
CA ALA A 89 0.22 -1.51 -11.50
C ALA A 89 -1.15 -2.07 -11.06
N SER A 90 -1.26 -3.39 -10.87
CA SER A 90 -2.48 -4.03 -10.41
C SER A 90 -2.83 -3.65 -8.97
N ALA A 91 -1.85 -3.57 -8.08
CA ALA A 91 -2.08 -3.11 -6.71
C ALA A 91 -2.57 -1.65 -6.68
N LEU A 92 -1.94 -0.76 -7.46
CA LEU A 92 -2.39 0.62 -7.62
C LEU A 92 -3.82 0.71 -8.13
N SER A 93 -4.19 -0.13 -9.10
CA SER A 93 -5.56 -0.22 -9.64
C SER A 93 -6.58 -0.64 -8.58
N GLY A 94 -6.21 -1.55 -7.68
CA GLY A 94 -7.07 -2.00 -6.59
C GLY A 94 -7.21 -1.00 -5.44
N ASP A 95 -6.18 -0.19 -5.19
CA ASP A 95 -6.17 0.76 -4.08
C ASP A 95 -6.68 2.16 -4.45
N LEU A 96 -6.55 2.57 -5.72
CA LEU A 96 -7.04 3.87 -6.17
C LEU A 96 -8.48 3.80 -6.70
N PRO A 97 -9.41 4.60 -6.14
CA PRO A 97 -10.78 4.62 -6.63
C PRO A 97 -10.84 5.09 -8.09
N GLY A 98 -11.55 4.35 -8.93
CA GLY A 98 -11.72 4.67 -10.35
C GLY A 98 -10.48 4.38 -11.22
N CYS A 99 -9.45 3.73 -10.69
CA CYS A 99 -8.28 3.36 -11.47
C CYS A 99 -8.43 1.96 -12.10
N ALA A 100 -9.08 1.86 -13.26
CA ALA A 100 -9.13 0.60 -14.02
C ALA A 100 -7.96 0.49 -15.00
N LEU A 101 -7.23 -0.63 -14.97
CA LEU A 101 -6.28 -0.98 -16.02
C LEU A 101 -7.03 -1.50 -17.25
N SER A 102 -6.77 -0.91 -18.41
CA SER A 102 -7.45 -1.24 -19.66
C SER A 102 -6.82 -2.40 -20.44
N LYS A 103 -5.61 -2.85 -20.07
CA LYS A 103 -4.74 -3.68 -20.92
C LYS A 103 -4.08 -4.87 -20.19
N ILE A 104 -4.71 -5.44 -19.16
CA ILE A 104 -4.14 -6.60 -18.45
C ILE A 104 -3.95 -7.80 -19.40
N ASN A 105 -4.77 -7.92 -20.44
CA ASN A 105 -4.65 -8.99 -21.43
C ASN A 105 -3.31 -8.96 -22.21
N GLU A 106 -2.63 -7.81 -22.30
CA GLU A 106 -1.32 -7.69 -22.94
C GLU A 106 -0.20 -8.34 -22.09
N ALA A 107 -0.42 -8.52 -20.79
CA ALA A 107 0.51 -9.21 -19.89
C ALA A 107 0.55 -10.73 -20.10
N GLN A 108 -0.52 -11.30 -20.68
CA GLN A 108 -0.63 -12.74 -20.93
C GLN A 108 -0.01 -13.18 -22.27
N VAL A 109 0.49 -12.24 -23.06
CA VAL A 109 1.25 -12.55 -24.29
C VAL A 109 2.71 -12.83 -23.89
N SER A 110 2.94 -13.84 -23.04
CA SER A 110 4.28 -14.41 -22.88
C SER A 110 4.52 -15.36 -24.03
N GLU A 111 5.65 -15.22 -24.72
CA GLU A 111 6.10 -16.14 -25.75
C GLU A 111 5.96 -17.59 -25.27
N ILE A 112 5.11 -18.33 -25.98
CA ILE A 112 5.04 -19.79 -25.91
C ILE A 112 6.39 -20.27 -26.45
N TRP A 113 7.27 -20.75 -25.56
CA TRP A 113 8.47 -21.50 -25.94
C TRP A 113 8.08 -22.88 -26.46
#